data_AF-A0A9D6U2S2-F1
#
_entry.id   AF-A0A9D6U2S2-F1
#
_cell.length_a   1.000
_cell.length_b   1.000
_cell.length_c   1.000
_cell.angle_alpha   90.00
_cell.angle_beta   90.00
_cell.angle_gamma   90.00
#
_symmetry.space_group_name_H-M   'P 1'
#
loop_
_entity.id
_entity.type
_entity.pdbx_description
1 polymer ?
#
loop_
_entity_poly.entity_id
_entity_poly.type
_entity_poly.pdbx_seq_one_letter_code
_entity_poly.pdbx_strand_id
1 'polypeptide(L)'
;MSQEPARDTFWHLPPDKQERVLDAALAEFADQGYHQASLNRLVARAGIAKGSLYQYFPKKDGIFRHIFQLALNLVRQTLVEVKETTENEILFIRLEKSLKAGVRFLQEHP
;
A
#
# COMPACT_ATOMS: atom_id res chain seq x y z
N MET A 1 2.81 20.83 -6.07
CA MET A 1 1.52 20.48 -5.46
C MET A 1 1.16 19.08 -5.91
N SER A 2 1.63 18.06 -5.19
CA SER A 2 1.22 16.69 -5.46
C SER A 2 -0.22 16.56 -5.00
N GLN A 3 -1.16 16.43 -5.95
CA GLN A 3 -2.55 16.16 -5.60
C GLN A 3 -2.57 14.86 -4.79
N GLU A 4 -3.31 14.85 -3.67
CA GLU A 4 -3.53 13.61 -2.93
C GLU A 4 -4.14 12.57 -3.89
N PRO A 5 -3.64 11.32 -3.85
CA PRO A 5 -4.08 10.30 -4.79
C PRO A 5 -5.57 9.95 -4.64
N ALA A 6 -6.13 10.13 -3.44
CA ALA A 6 -7.54 9.97 -3.11
C ALA A 6 -8.18 11.36 -2.92
N ARG A 7 -9.45 11.50 -3.29
CA ARG A 7 -10.26 12.67 -2.93
C ARG A 7 -10.78 12.56 -1.49
N ASP A 8 -11.09 13.70 -0.87
CA ASP A 8 -11.72 13.79 0.45
C ASP A 8 -12.94 12.87 0.62
N THR A 9 -13.71 12.66 -0.46
CA THR A 9 -14.88 11.77 -0.47
C THR A 9 -14.56 10.33 -0.06
N PHE A 10 -13.31 9.88 -0.26
CA PHE A 10 -12.84 8.58 0.18
C PHE A 10 -12.66 8.53 1.71
N TRP A 11 -12.07 9.57 2.28
CA TRP A 11 -11.76 9.65 3.72
C TRP A 11 -12.99 9.84 4.61
N HIS A 12 -14.10 10.31 4.04
CA HIS A 12 -15.40 10.39 4.71
C HIS A 12 -16.22 9.09 4.66
N LEU A 13 -15.71 8.04 4.02
CA LEU A 13 -16.41 6.74 4.03
C LEU A 13 -16.34 6.09 5.41
N PRO A 14 -17.33 5.25 5.76
CA PRO A 14 -17.20 4.34 6.89
C PRO A 14 -15.89 3.53 6.82
N PRO A 15 -15.18 3.31 7.94
CA PRO A 15 -13.86 2.64 7.93
C PRO A 15 -13.86 1.27 7.24
N ASP A 16 -14.90 0.46 7.45
CA ASP A 16 -15.08 -0.86 6.83
C ASP A 16 -15.14 -0.77 5.30
N LYS A 17 -15.69 0.32 4.76
CA LYS A 17 -15.78 0.54 3.33
C LYS A 17 -14.47 1.05 2.75
N GLN A 18 -13.72 1.85 3.51
CA GLN A 18 -12.36 2.23 3.11
C GLN A 18 -11.47 1.00 3.00
N GLU A 19 -11.47 0.17 4.05
CA GLU A 19 -10.70 -1.07 4.15
C GLU A 19 -11.01 -2.01 2.97
N ARG A 20 -12.28 -2.32 2.71
CA ARG A 20 -12.67 -3.17 1.57
C ARG A 20 -12.19 -2.65 0.21
N VAL A 21 -12.17 -1.33 0.00
CA VAL A 21 -11.68 -0.74 -1.26
C VAL A 21 -10.17 -0.86 -1.36
N LEU A 22 -9.45 -0.59 -0.26
CA LEU A 22 -7.99 -0.70 -0.23
C LEU A 22 -7.52 -2.14 -0.35
N ASP A 23 -8.17 -3.08 0.33
CA ASP A 23 -7.86 -4.52 0.25
C ASP A 23 -8.09 -5.06 -1.16
N ALA A 24 -9.22 -4.70 -1.77
CA ALA A 24 -9.52 -5.10 -3.13
C ALA A 24 -8.48 -4.55 -4.12
N ALA A 25 -8.06 -3.29 -3.93
CA ALA A 25 -7.04 -2.65 -4.74
C ALA A 25 -5.66 -3.30 -4.54
N LEU A 26 -5.24 -3.50 -3.29
CA LEU A 26 -3.99 -4.15 -2.91
C LEU A 26 -3.89 -5.52 -3.57
N ALA A 27 -4.89 -6.37 -3.37
CA ALA A 27 -4.89 -7.70 -3.94
C ALA A 27 -4.94 -7.69 -5.48
N GLU A 28 -5.70 -6.79 -6.11
CA GLU A 28 -5.73 -6.70 -7.58
C GLU A 28 -4.38 -6.26 -8.16
N PHE A 29 -3.69 -5.31 -7.53
CA PHE A 29 -2.38 -4.84 -7.98
C PHE A 29 -1.25 -5.82 -7.65
N ALA A 30 -1.33 -6.54 -6.52
CA ALA A 30 -0.39 -7.59 -6.18
C ALA A 30 -0.50 -8.78 -7.17
N ASP A 31 -1.72 -9.24 -7.44
CA ASP A 31 -1.97 -10.41 -8.29
C ASP A 31 -1.65 -10.15 -9.78
N GLN A 32 -1.98 -8.96 -10.28
CA GLN A 32 -1.98 -8.68 -11.72
C GLN A 32 -0.90 -7.68 -12.14
N GLY A 33 -0.25 -7.02 -11.18
CA GLY A 33 0.62 -5.87 -11.45
C GLY A 33 -0.14 -4.64 -11.98
N TYR A 34 0.58 -3.53 -12.09
CA TYR A 34 -0.04 -2.24 -12.46
C TYR A 34 -0.74 -2.27 -13.82
N HIS A 35 -0.11 -2.84 -14.85
CA HIS A 35 -0.65 -2.77 -16.21
C HIS A 35 -1.90 -3.63 -16.39
N GLN A 36 -1.89 -4.88 -15.90
CA GLN A 36 -3.01 -5.82 -16.09
C GLN A 36 -4.13 -5.68 -15.06
N ALA A 37 -3.93 -4.93 -13.98
CA ALA A 37 -4.96 -4.67 -12.98
C ALA A 37 -6.24 -4.06 -13.60
N SER A 38 -7.40 -4.56 -13.18
CA SER A 38 -8.71 -4.18 -13.70
C SER A 38 -9.55 -3.49 -12.62
N LEU A 39 -9.96 -2.25 -12.90
CA LEU A 39 -10.88 -1.53 -12.02
C LEU A 39 -12.24 -2.22 -11.89
N ASN A 40 -12.66 -3.00 -12.90
CA ASN A 40 -13.91 -3.76 -12.83
C ASN A 40 -13.80 -4.91 -11.83
N ARG A 41 -12.68 -5.66 -11.82
CA ARG A 41 -12.44 -6.73 -10.85
C ARG A 41 -12.31 -6.17 -9.43
N LEU A 42 -11.58 -5.06 -9.30
CA LEU A 42 -11.42 -4.34 -8.03
C LEU A 42 -12.79 -3.96 -7.45
N VAL A 43 -13.66 -3.27 -8.20
CA VAL A 43 -14.96 -2.85 -7.64
C VAL A 43 -15.91 -4.02 -7.36
N ALA A 44 -15.82 -5.10 -8.15
CA ALA A 44 -16.56 -6.33 -7.88
C ALA A 44 -16.10 -6.97 -6.57
N ARG A 45 -14.78 -7.06 -6.33
CA ARG A 45 -14.19 -7.57 -5.08
C ARG A 45 -14.52 -6.68 -3.88
N ALA A 46 -14.48 -5.35 -4.05
CA ALA A 46 -14.82 -4.38 -3.00
C ALA A 46 -16.34 -4.31 -2.70
N GLY A 47 -17.20 -4.83 -3.58
CA GLY A 47 -18.65 -4.72 -3.46
C GLY A 47 -19.15 -3.28 -3.60
N ILE A 48 -18.58 -2.50 -4.53
CA ILE A 48 -18.99 -1.11 -4.81
C ILE A 48 -19.29 -0.90 -6.30
N ALA A 49 -20.00 0.18 -6.63
CA ALA A 49 -20.21 0.58 -8.01
C ALA A 49 -18.94 1.23 -8.61
N LYS A 50 -18.70 1.02 -9.91
CA LYS A 50 -17.57 1.65 -10.63
C LYS A 50 -17.58 3.18 -10.57
N GLY A 51 -18.76 3.78 -10.61
CA GLY A 51 -18.93 5.23 -10.44
C GLY A 51 -18.44 5.73 -9.08
N SER A 52 -18.69 4.97 -8.00
CA SER A 52 -18.19 5.29 -6.67
C SER A 52 -16.66 5.28 -6.62
N LEU A 53 -16.02 4.28 -7.26
CA LEU A 53 -14.56 4.25 -7.34
C LEU A 53 -14.00 5.50 -8.02
N TYR A 54 -14.58 5.95 -9.14
CA TYR A 54 -14.14 7.19 -9.81
C TYR A 54 -14.44 8.47 -9.00
N GLN A 55 -15.42 8.43 -8.12
CA GLN A 55 -15.67 9.52 -7.17
C GLN A 55 -14.55 9.63 -6.14
N TYR A 56 -13.96 8.51 -5.71
CA TYR A 56 -12.86 8.44 -4.74
C TYR A 56 -11.50 8.66 -5.40
N PHE A 57 -11.26 7.95 -6.51
CA PHE A 57 -10.02 7.89 -7.26
C PHE A 57 -10.30 8.12 -8.74
N PRO A 58 -10.06 9.34 -9.27
CA PRO A 58 -10.40 9.68 -10.66
C PRO A 58 -9.63 8.87 -11.70
N LYS A 59 -8.45 8.37 -11.32
CA LYS A 59 -7.54 7.65 -12.21
C LYS A 59 -6.95 6.44 -11.49
N LYS A 60 -6.68 5.38 -12.27
CA LYS A 60 -6.04 4.15 -11.80
C LYS A 60 -4.68 4.40 -11.16
N ASP A 61 -3.91 5.37 -11.65
CA ASP A 61 -2.61 5.72 -11.08
C ASP A 61 -2.72 6.30 -9.67
N GLY A 62 -3.80 7.01 -9.36
CA GLY A 62 -4.09 7.48 -8.00
C GLY A 62 -4.24 6.32 -7.03
N ILE A 63 -5.07 5.33 -7.39
CA ILE A 63 -5.27 4.12 -6.57
C ILE A 63 -3.93 3.41 -6.36
N PHE A 64 -3.18 3.17 -7.43
CA PHE A 64 -1.91 2.46 -7.35
C PHE A 64 -0.88 3.21 -6.51
N ARG A 65 -0.72 4.53 -6.70
CA ARG A 65 0.19 5.36 -5.88
C ARG A 65 -0.17 5.30 -4.41
N HIS A 66 -1.46 5.31 -4.09
CA HIS A 66 -1.92 5.21 -2.70
C HIS A 66 -1.52 3.87 -2.08
N ILE A 67 -1.84 2.76 -2.75
CA ILE A 67 -1.47 1.40 -2.30
C ILE A 67 0.05 1.25 -2.18
N PHE A 68 0.80 1.76 -3.17
CA PHE A 68 2.26 1.72 -3.15
C PHE A 68 2.83 2.52 -1.97
N GLN A 69 2.23 3.68 -1.64
CA GLN A 69 2.64 4.46 -0.48
C GLN A 69 2.36 3.73 0.84
N LEU A 70 1.23 3.02 0.96
CA LEU A 70 0.94 2.17 2.11
C LEU A 70 2.00 1.08 2.27
N ALA A 71 2.36 0.38 1.19
CA ALA A 71 3.40 -0.64 1.20
C ALA A 71 4.78 -0.07 1.57
N LEU A 72 5.16 1.09 1.02
CA LEU A 72 6.42 1.76 1.37
C LEU A 72 6.46 2.18 2.85
N ASN A 73 5.34 2.60 3.41
CA ASN A 73 5.26 2.97 4.82
C ASN A 73 5.49 1.76 5.73
N LEU A 74 4.95 0.58 5.37
CA LEU A 74 5.20 -0.66 6.09
C LEU A 74 6.68 -1.04 6.06
N VAL A 75 7.31 -1.04 4.88
CA VAL A 75 8.76 -1.30 4.73
C VAL A 75 9.58 -0.31 5.57
N ARG A 76 9.22 0.97 5.50
CA ARG A 76 9.90 2.02 6.27
C ARG A 76 9.81 1.76 7.76
N GLN A 77 8.64 1.36 8.26
CA GLN A 77 8.43 1.10 9.68
C GLN A 77 9.32 -0.05 10.16
N THR A 78 9.41 -1.14 9.39
CA THR A 78 10.34 -2.25 9.67
C THR A 78 11.80 -1.79 9.73
N LEU A 79 12.22 -0.91 8.81
CA LEU A 79 13.59 -0.40 8.79
C LEU A 79 13.88 0.61 9.92
N VAL A 80 12.89 1.40 10.34
CA VAL A 80 13.03 2.33 11.47
C VAL A 80 13.28 1.56 12.76
N GLU A 81 12.56 0.48 13.02
CA GLU A 81 12.76 -0.35 14.20
C GLU A 81 14.18 -0.95 14.24
N VAL A 82 14.69 -1.43 13.10
CA VAL A 82 16.08 -1.89 13.00
C VAL A 82 17.06 -0.75 13.25
N LYS A 83 16.82 0.44 12.69
CA LYS A 83 17.68 1.60 12.91
C LYS A 83 17.76 1.96 14.40
N GLU A 84 16.63 1.99 15.10
CA GLU A 84 16.54 2.34 16.52
C GLU A 84 17.23 1.29 17.41
N THR A 85 17.00 0.01 17.16
CA THR A 85 17.59 -1.09 17.94
C THR A 85 19.08 -1.33 17.68
N THR A 86 19.67 -0.64 16.69
CA THR A 86 21.07 -0.83 16.28
C THR A 86 21.88 0.47 16.27
N GLU A 87 21.41 1.51 16.96
CA GLU A 87 22.03 2.85 16.95
C GLU A 87 23.52 2.82 17.35
N ASN A 88 23.88 1.99 18.33
CA ASN A 88 25.24 1.89 18.87
C ASN A 88 26.11 0.82 18.19
N GLU A 89 25.62 0.20 17.12
CA GLU A 89 26.31 -0.88 16.41
C GLU A 89 27.16 -0.34 15.25
N ILE A 90 28.22 -1.07 14.89
CA ILE A 90 29.03 -0.75 13.70
C ILE A 90 28.22 -0.94 12.40
N LEU A 91 28.59 -0.20 11.35
CA LEU A 91 27.87 -0.14 10.07
C LEU A 91 27.55 -1.53 9.48
N PHE A 92 28.50 -2.46 9.50
CA PHE A 92 28.31 -3.80 8.93
C PHE A 92 27.20 -4.60 9.64
N ILE A 93 27.13 -4.52 10.97
CA ILE A 93 26.07 -5.18 11.77
C ILE A 93 24.71 -4.55 11.47
N ARG A 94 24.66 -3.22 11.32
CA ARG A 94 23.44 -2.48 10.96
C ARG A 94 22.95 -2.86 9.58
N LEU A 95 23.85 -3.00 8.62
CA LEU A 95 23.53 -3.44 7.25
C LEU A 95 23.01 -4.88 7.25
N GLU A 96 23.68 -5.79 7.96
CA GLU A 96 23.26 -7.18 8.09
C GLU A 96 21.85 -7.30 8.71
N LYS A 97 21.60 -6.61 9.83
CA LYS A 97 20.28 -6.60 10.49
C LYS A 97 19.20 -5.99 9.60
N SER A 98 19.51 -4.93 8.85
CA SER A 98 18.60 -4.31 7.89
C SER A 98 18.23 -5.26 6.74
N LEU A 99 19.22 -5.95 6.15
CA LEU A 99 18.99 -6.93 5.10
C LEU A 99 18.16 -8.11 5.60
N LYS A 100 18.46 -8.64 6.79
CA LYS A 100 17.68 -9.71 7.42
C LYS A 100 16.24 -9.29 7.68
N ALA A 101 16.01 -8.07 8.17
CA ALA A 101 14.67 -7.55 8.38
C ALA A 101 13.91 -7.35 7.06
N GLY A 102 14.57 -6.86 6.01
CA GLY A 102 13.98 -6.76 4.67
C GLY A 102 13.57 -8.12 4.11
N VAL A 103 14.42 -9.14 4.24
CA VAL A 103 14.08 -10.51 3.82
C VAL A 103 12.90 -11.07 4.60
N ARG A 104 12.86 -10.89 5.94
CA ARG A 104 11.71 -11.30 6.76
C ARG A 104 10.42 -10.60 6.33
N PHE A 105 10.48 -9.29 6.12
CA PHE A 105 9.35 -8.51 5.64
C PHE A 105 8.77 -9.07 4.33
N LEU A 106 9.64 -9.38 3.36
CA LEU A 106 9.20 -9.97 2.08
C LEU A 106 8.61 -11.37 2.25
N GLN A 107 9.03 -12.15 3.25
CA GLN A 107 8.47 -13.47 3.54
C GLN A 107 7.11 -13.39 4.24
N GLU A 108 6.90 -12.38 5.09
CA GLU A 108 5.65 -12.14 5.82
C GLU A 108 4.58 -11.47 4.94
N HIS A 109 5.01 -10.77 3.88
CA HIS A 109 4.15 -10.05 2.93
C HIS A 109 4.45 -10.46 1.46
N PRO A 110 4.02 -11.68 1.05
CA PRO A 110 4.28 -12.21 -0.31
C PRO A 110 3.56 -11.46 -1.43
#